data_AF-A0A966EVH8-F1
#
_entry.id   AF-A0A966EVH8-F1
#
_cell.length_a   1.000
_cell.length_b   1.000
_cell.length_c   1.000
_cell.angle_alpha   90.00
_cell.angle_beta   90.00
_cell.angle_gamma   90.00
#
_symmetry.space_group_name_H-M   'P 1'
#
loop_
_entity.id
_entity.type
_entity.pdbx_description
1 polymer ?
#
loop_
_entity_poly.entity_id
_entity_poly.type
_entity_poly.pdbx_seq_one_letter_code
_entity_poly.pdbx_strand_id
1 'polypeptide(L)' 'AVALSVSTPASLEGLRDVTESLRRENINAPLVVGGSGLFGLTPESVGVDHIMSDFRLGLELIERLADG' A
#
# COMPACT_ATOMS: atom_id res chain seq x y z
N ALA A 1 -0.06 -8.94 -5.61
CA ALA A 1 -0.02 -7.65 -4.91
C ALA A 1 0.95 -7.73 -3.73
N VAL A 2 1.56 -6.63 -3.34
CA VAL A 2 2.36 -6.50 -2.11
C VAL A 2 1.56 -5.67 -1.12
N ALA A 3 1.30 -6.21 0.08
CA ALA A 3 0.53 -5.56 1.12
C ALA A 3 1.43 -5.10 2.27
N LEU A 4 1.33 -3.82 2.66
CA LEU A 4 2.10 -3.23 3.76
C LEU A 4 1.14 -2.65 4.81
N SER A 5 1.53 -2.73 6.08
CA SER A 5 0.76 -2.18 7.21
C SER A 5 1.56 -1.10 7.92
N VAL A 6 0.95 0.07 8.09
CA VAL A 6 1.56 1.27 8.67
C VAL A 6 0.75 1.72 9.87
N SER A 7 1.33 1.55 11.06
CA SER A 7 0.67 1.87 12.33
C SER A 7 0.95 3.30 12.81
N THR A 8 2.09 3.89 12.42
CA THR A 8 2.52 5.22 12.87
C THR A 8 2.97 6.11 11.71
N PRO A 9 2.86 7.46 11.83
CA PRO A 9 3.38 8.37 10.82
C PRO A 9 4.88 8.22 10.54
N ALA A 10 5.68 7.85 11.55
CA ALA A 10 7.12 7.59 11.39
C ALA A 10 7.41 6.42 10.43
N SER A 11 6.48 5.48 10.32
CA SER A 11 6.58 4.34 9.40
C SER A 11 6.33 4.72 7.92
N LEU A 12 5.92 5.96 7.62
CA LEU A 12 5.71 6.43 6.25
C LEU A 12 7.03 6.61 5.48
N GLU A 13 8.12 6.95 6.16
CA GLU A 13 9.45 7.04 5.54
C GLU A 13 9.92 5.66 5.09
N GLY A 14 9.85 4.66 5.98
CA GLY A 14 10.15 3.27 5.64
C GLY A 14 9.22 2.69 4.56
N LEU A 15 7.95 3.12 4.51
CA LEU A 15 7.06 2.76 3.41
C LEU A 15 7.59 3.27 2.06
N ARG A 16 8.05 4.52 2.00
CA ARG A 16 8.61 5.11 0.78
C ARG A 16 9.89 4.38 0.33
N ASP A 17 10.77 4.07 1.28
CA ASP A 17 12.00 3.33 0.96
C ASP A 17 11.71 1.95 0.37
N VAL A 18 10.69 1.26 0.90
CA VAL A 18 10.23 -0.03 0.38
C VAL A 18 9.63 0.11 -1.02
N THR A 19 8.73 1.08 -1.24
CA THR A 19 8.11 1.27 -2.56
C THR A 19 9.13 1.66 -3.63
N GLU A 20 10.11 2.50 -3.30
CA GLU A 20 11.21 2.85 -4.19
C GLU A 20 12.14 1.66 -4.48
N SER A 21 12.40 0.80 -3.49
CA SER A 21 13.21 -0.41 -3.68
C SER A 21 12.53 -1.40 -4.61
N LEU A 22 11.22 -1.64 -4.42
CA LEU A 22 10.43 -2.51 -5.29
C LEU A 22 10.41 -2.02 -6.74
N ARG A 23 10.28 -0.70 -6.95
CA ARG A 23 10.36 -0.08 -8.28
C ARG A 23 11.75 -0.24 -8.91
N ARG A 24 12.82 -0.03 -8.13
CA ARG A 24 14.21 -0.23 -8.60
C ARG A 24 14.49 -1.67 -9.01
N GLU A 25 13.90 -2.64 -8.32
CA GLU A 25 14.00 -4.06 -8.66
C GLU A 25 13.05 -4.51 -9.78
N ASN A 26 12.31 -3.57 -10.38
CA ASN A 26 11.38 -3.81 -11.47
C ASN A 26 10.26 -4.81 -11.10
N ILE A 27 9.88 -4.82 -9.82
CA ILE A 27 8.79 -5.63 -9.29
C ILE A 27 7.47 -4.91 -9.60
N ASN A 28 6.81 -5.34 -10.67
CA ASN A 28 5.53 -4.79 -11.13
C ASN A 28 4.35 -5.50 -10.47
N ALA A 29 4.25 -5.40 -9.14
CA ALA A 29 3.11 -5.91 -8.37
C ALA A 29 2.30 -4.74 -7.82
N PRO A 30 0.95 -4.80 -7.84
CA PRO A 30 0.12 -3.77 -7.20
C PRO A 30 0.49 -3.61 -5.72
N LEU A 31 0.75 -2.38 -5.30
CA LEU A 31 1.12 -1.97 -3.94
C LEU A 31 -0.11 -1.48 -3.20
N VAL A 32 -0.41 -2.17 -2.11
CA VAL A 32 -1.57 -1.92 -1.27
C VAL A 32 -1.10 -1.64 0.15
N VAL A 33 -1.57 -0.56 0.77
CA VAL A 33 -1.16 -0.18 2.13
C VAL A 33 -2.36 0.07 3.03
N GLY A 34 -2.36 -0.50 4.22
CA GLY A 34 -3.37 -0.25 5.25
C GLY A 34 -2.78 0.25 6.56
N GLY A 35 -3.65 0.69 7.47
CA GLY A 35 -3.29 1.01 8.85
C GLY A 35 -3.61 2.44 9.27
N SER A 36 -3.65 2.66 10.58
CA SER A 36 -4.07 3.92 11.22
C SER A 36 -3.17 5.11 10.89
N GLY A 37 -1.93 4.87 10.46
CA GLY A 37 -0.99 5.92 10.07
C GLY A 37 -1.30 6.62 8.75
N LEU A 38 -2.33 6.17 8.02
CA LEU A 38 -2.67 6.65 6.67
C LEU A 38 -3.82 7.67 6.63
N PHE A 39 -4.34 8.08 7.78
CA PHE A 39 -5.49 9.00 7.84
C PHE A 39 -5.19 10.32 7.12
N GLY A 40 -6.00 10.67 6.13
CA GLY A 40 -5.86 11.89 5.33
C GLY A 40 -4.80 11.84 4.23
N LEU A 41 -4.16 10.68 3.99
CA LEU A 41 -3.21 10.49 2.89
C LEU A 41 -3.90 9.96 1.62
N THR A 42 -3.35 10.31 0.47
CA THR A 42 -3.77 9.74 -0.83
C THR A 42 -2.76 8.70 -1.32
N PRO A 43 -3.14 7.73 -2.17
CA PRO A 43 -2.21 6.75 -2.71
C PRO A 43 -0.98 7.39 -3.38
N GLU A 44 -1.15 8.51 -4.11
CA GLU A 44 -0.03 9.20 -4.75
C GLU A 44 0.96 9.79 -3.73
N SER A 45 0.47 10.29 -2.60
CA SER A 45 1.31 10.93 -1.57
C SER A 45 2.28 9.97 -0.85
N VAL A 46 1.99 8.67 -0.92
CA VAL A 46 2.80 7.58 -0.35
C VAL A 46 3.44 6.68 -1.43
N GLY A 47 3.12 6.89 -2.71
CA GLY A 47 3.70 6.15 -3.82
C GLY A 47 3.17 4.73 -3.98
N VAL A 48 1.90 4.49 -3.66
CA VAL A 48 1.25 3.17 -3.68
C VAL A 48 0.04 3.20 -4.63
N ASP A 49 -0.45 2.04 -5.05
CA ASP A 49 -1.61 1.96 -5.95
C ASP A 49 -2.92 2.11 -5.17
N HIS A 50 -2.98 1.56 -3.96
CA HIS A 50 -4.19 1.57 -3.13
C HIS A 50 -3.89 1.81 -1.64
N ILE A 51 -4.77 2.59 -1.01
CA ILE A 51 -4.85 2.72 0.45
C ILE A 51 -6.10 1.99 0.96
N MET A 52 -5.92 1.25 2.05
CA MET A 52 -6.94 0.44 2.71
C MET A 52 -7.30 1.09 4.03
N SER A 53 -8.50 1.64 4.11
CA SER A 53 -9.05 2.17 5.37
C SER A 53 -9.72 1.10 6.23
N ASP A 54 -10.07 -0.05 5.64
CA ASP A 54 -10.82 -1.12 6.29
C ASP A 54 -10.43 -2.51 5.75
N PHE A 55 -10.49 -3.52 6.63
CA PHE A 55 -10.15 -4.91 6.31
C PHE A 55 -11.04 -5.50 5.20
N ARG A 56 -12.34 -5.23 5.24
CA ARG A 56 -13.30 -5.81 4.29
C ARG A 56 -13.10 -5.25 2.88
N LEU A 57 -12.88 -3.94 2.78
CA LEU A 57 -12.51 -3.30 1.51
C LEU A 57 -11.20 -3.88 0.96
N GLY A 58 -10.30 -4.31 1.84
CA GLY A 58 -9.05 -4.95 1.44
C GLY A 58 -9.18 -6.36 0.91
N LEU A 59 -10.07 -7.13 1.51
CA LEU A 59 -10.38 -8.44 0.96
C LEU A 59 -10.99 -8.31 -0.44
N GLU A 60 -11.99 -7.45 -0.61
CA GLU A 60 -12.66 -7.22 -1.90
C GLU A 60 -11.69 -6.72 -2.99
N LEU A 61 -10.73 -5.85 -2.63
CA LEU A 61 -9.71 -5.37 -3.57
C LEU A 61 -8.75 -6.49 -3.99
N ILE A 62 -8.28 -7.30 -3.03
CA ILE A 62 -7.35 -8.40 -3.32
C ILE A 62 -8.01 -9.46 -4.20
N GLU A 63 -9.27 -9.80 -3.94
CA GLU A 63 -10.04 -10.72 -4.79
C GLU A 63 -10.13 -10.21 -6.23
N ARG A 64 -10.50 -8.94 -6.44
CA ARG A 64 -10.53 -8.33 -7.78
C ARG A 64 -9.18 -8.33 -8.48
N LEU A 65 -8.09 -8.07 -7.76
CA LEU A 65 -6.74 -8.08 -8.32
C LEU A 65 -6.26 -9.49 -8.67
N ALA A 66 -6.80 -10.53 -8.02
CA ALA A 66 -6.48 -11.91 -8.29
C ALA A 66 -7.26 -12.46 -9.51
N ASP A 67 -8.48 -11.97 -9.74
CA ASP A 67 -9.38 -12.48 -10.78
C ASP A 67 -9.11 -11.94 -12.19
N GLY A 68 -8.43 -10.79 -12.33
CA GLY A 68 -7.96 -10.25 -13.63
C GLY A 68 -9.01 -9.53 -14.44
#